data_AF-A0A965UP75-F1
#
_entry.id   AF-A0A965UP75-F1
#
_cell.length_a   1.000
_cell.length_b   1.000
_cell.length_c   1.000
_cell.angle_alpha   90.00
_cell.angle_beta   90.00
_cell.angle_gamma   90.00
#
_symmetry.space_group_name_H-M   'P 1'
#
loop_
_entity.id
_entity.type
_entity.pdbx_description
1 polymer ?
#
loop_
_entity_poly.entity_id
_entity_poly.type
_entity_poly.pdbx_seq_one_letter_code
_entity_poly.pdbx_strand_id
1 'polypeptide(L)'
;MSKFEILWRAMRGPALLPEYRFHPTRKWRLDWFHESGVCVEIEGGIWIKGRHTRGKGFLADIEKYNALAERGILLFRVPANEITIQRLAPIYDTIQRGGSLTYQKLNKEEPQ
;
A
#
# COMPACT_ATOMS: atom_id res chain seq x y z
N MET A 1 9.90 -16.25 0.85
CA MET A 1 9.27 -15.29 -0.09
C MET A 1 7.79 -15.60 -0.20
N SER A 2 6.96 -14.59 0.05
CA SER A 2 5.50 -14.62 -0.09
C SER A 2 5.06 -14.77 -1.55
N LYS A 3 3.79 -15.16 -1.77
CA LYS A 3 3.20 -15.24 -3.13
C LYS A 3 3.26 -13.89 -3.85
N PHE A 4 3.07 -12.78 -3.13
CA PHE A 4 3.21 -11.43 -3.66
C PHE A 4 4.61 -11.19 -4.22
N GLU A 5 5.65 -11.43 -3.41
CA GLU A 5 7.04 -11.19 -3.83
C GLU A 5 7.43 -12.05 -5.04
N ILE A 6 6.96 -13.30 -5.11
CA ILE A 6 7.22 -14.20 -6.24
C ILE A 6 6.65 -13.61 -7.53
N LEU A 7 5.36 -13.26 -7.51
CA LEU A 7 4.68 -12.74 -8.71
C LEU A 7 5.19 -11.35 -9.09
N TRP A 8 5.46 -10.48 -8.11
CA TRP A 8 6.03 -9.17 -8.34
C TRP A 8 7.40 -9.25 -9.01
N ARG A 9 8.28 -10.17 -8.55
CA ARG A 9 9.57 -10.43 -9.20
C ARG A 9 9.42 -11.04 -10.59
N ALA A 10 8.47 -11.96 -10.79
CA ALA A 10 8.21 -12.55 -12.10
C ALA A 10 7.78 -11.50 -13.13
N MET A 11 7.03 -10.49 -12.70
CA MET A 11 6.65 -9.33 -13.51
C MET A 11 7.79 -8.30 -13.70
N ARG A 12 8.97 -8.53 -13.10
CA ARG A 12 10.05 -7.54 -13.00
C ARG A 12 9.55 -6.21 -12.42
N GLY A 13 8.71 -6.30 -11.39
CA GLY A 13 8.13 -5.15 -10.72
C GLY A 13 9.21 -4.22 -10.15
N PRO A 14 8.97 -2.89 -10.13
CA PRO A 14 9.86 -1.91 -9.50
C PRO A 14 10.15 -2.23 -8.03
N ALA A 15 11.24 -1.67 -7.49
CA ALA A 15 11.64 -1.88 -6.12
C ALA A 15 10.58 -1.34 -5.14
N LEU A 16 10.18 -2.16 -4.17
CA LEU A 16 9.25 -1.76 -3.11
C LEU A 16 9.95 -1.82 -1.76
N LEU A 17 9.70 -0.81 -0.93
CA LEU A 17 10.11 -0.76 0.47
C LEU A 17 9.11 -1.54 1.33
N PRO A 18 9.52 -2.62 2.00
CA PRO A 18 8.65 -3.35 2.93
C PRO A 18 8.46 -2.58 4.24
N GLU A 19 7.34 -2.83 4.93
CA GLU A 19 7.08 -2.34 6.30
C GLU A 19 7.25 -0.80 6.46
N TYR A 20 6.93 -0.05 5.41
CA TYR A 20 7.24 1.38 5.31
C TYR A 20 6.38 2.22 6.27
N ARG A 21 7.03 3.05 7.08
CA ARG A 21 6.38 3.97 8.01
C ARG A 21 6.17 5.34 7.36
N PHE A 22 4.95 5.58 6.88
CA PHE A 22 4.62 6.81 6.13
C PHE A 22 4.21 8.01 7.00
N HIS A 23 3.91 7.77 8.29
CA HIS A 23 3.37 8.80 9.18
C HIS A 23 4.40 9.21 10.24
N PRO A 24 4.63 10.51 10.48
CA PRO A 24 5.69 10.98 11.39
C PRO A 24 5.49 10.52 12.83
N THR A 25 4.27 10.68 13.37
CA THR A 25 3.97 10.36 14.78
C THR A 25 3.37 8.96 14.96
N ARG A 26 2.41 8.55 14.11
CA ARG A 26 1.78 7.23 14.17
C ARG A 26 2.78 6.14 13.79
N LYS A 27 2.60 4.93 14.34
CA LYS A 27 3.46 3.75 14.10
C LYS A 27 2.91 2.82 13.01
N TRP A 28 2.09 3.34 12.11
CA TRP A 28 1.54 2.54 11.02
C TRP A 28 2.65 2.15 10.05
N ARG A 29 2.61 0.91 9.60
CA ARG A 29 3.47 0.36 8.55
C ARG A 29 2.60 -0.06 7.39
N LEU A 30 3.14 0.13 6.20
CA LEU A 30 2.59 -0.38 4.97
C LEU A 30 3.31 -1.66 4.60
N ASP A 31 2.59 -2.68 4.12
CA ASP A 31 3.25 -3.93 3.73
C ASP A 31 4.30 -3.65 2.64
N TRP A 32 3.95 -2.82 1.65
CA TRP A 32 4.84 -2.38 0.59
C TRP A 32 4.60 -0.93 0.16
N PHE A 33 5.68 -0.22 -0.17
CA PHE A 33 5.63 1.16 -0.64
C PHE A 33 6.63 1.41 -1.78
N HIS A 34 6.20 2.14 -2.80
CA HIS A 34 7.07 2.66 -3.86
C HIS A 34 7.27 4.17 -3.66
N GLU A 35 8.49 4.66 -3.89
CA GLU A 35 8.89 6.07 -3.71
C GLU A 35 8.06 7.07 -4.53
N SER A 36 7.36 6.61 -5.57
CA SER A 36 6.41 7.42 -6.32
C SER A 36 5.09 7.71 -5.59
N GLY A 37 4.94 7.31 -4.33
CA GLY A 37 3.71 7.50 -3.55
C GLY A 37 2.63 6.45 -3.83
N VAL A 38 3.03 5.22 -4.15
CA VAL A 38 2.09 4.08 -4.34
C VAL A 38 2.35 3.06 -3.24
N CYS A 39 1.31 2.60 -2.55
CA CYS A 39 1.42 1.54 -1.56
C CYS A 39 0.52 0.34 -1.87
N VAL A 40 0.92 -0.81 -1.35
CA VAL A 40 0.18 -2.06 -1.43
C VAL A 40 -0.02 -2.61 -0.03
N GLU A 41 -1.27 -2.85 0.35
CA GLU A 41 -1.67 -3.58 1.56
C GLU A 41 -2.22 -4.95 1.15
N ILE A 42 -1.68 -6.00 1.76
CA ILE A 42 -2.16 -7.37 1.62
C ILE A 42 -3.21 -7.64 2.70
N GLU A 43 -4.46 -7.63 2.30
CA GLU A 43 -5.61 -7.75 3.19
C GLU A 43 -5.86 -9.22 3.54
N GLY A 44 -5.49 -9.60 4.76
CA GLY A 44 -5.71 -10.92 5.33
C GLY A 44 -7.06 -11.05 6.04
N GLY A 45 -7.64 -12.26 6.03
CA GLY A 45 -8.77 -12.59 6.90
C GLY A 45 -10.07 -11.86 6.60
N ILE A 46 -10.29 -11.42 5.35
CA ILE A 46 -11.51 -10.72 4.90
C ILE A 46 -12.79 -11.52 5.22
N TRP A 47 -12.73 -12.85 5.09
CA TRP A 47 -13.86 -13.76 5.32
C TRP A 47 -13.91 -14.36 6.73
N ILE A 48 -12.93 -14.02 7.59
CA ILE A 48 -12.83 -14.55 8.95
C ILE A 48 -13.26 -13.45 9.90
N LYS A 49 -13.96 -13.79 11.00
CA LYS A 49 -14.36 -12.85 12.05
C LYS A 49 -13.15 -12.39 12.90
N GLY A 50 -12.19 -11.73 12.25
CA GLY A 50 -10.90 -11.29 12.79
C GLY A 50 -10.84 -9.80 13.10
N ARG A 51 -9.62 -9.28 13.26
CA ARG A 51 -9.35 -7.86 13.57
C ARG A 51 -10.04 -6.92 12.57
N HIS A 52 -9.86 -7.15 11.27
CA HIS A 52 -10.35 -6.28 10.20
C HIS A 52 -11.88 -6.25 10.09
N THR A 53 -12.57 -7.31 10.53
CA THR A 53 -14.04 -7.38 10.50
C THR A 53 -14.68 -6.96 11.84
N ARG A 54 -13.90 -6.80 12.91
CA ARG A 54 -14.39 -6.26 14.18
C ARG A 54 -14.41 -4.74 14.08
N GLY A 55 -15.49 -4.11 14.55
CA GLY A 55 -15.70 -2.65 14.41
C GLY A 55 -14.49 -1.80 14.85
N LYS A 56 -13.82 -2.15 15.96
CA LYS A 56 -12.62 -1.44 16.42
C LYS A 56 -11.45 -1.51 15.43
N GLY A 57 -11.20 -2.67 14.83
CA GLY A 57 -10.11 -2.83 13.86
C GLY A 57 -10.44 -2.12 12.56
N PHE A 58 -11.67 -2.30 12.08
CA PHE A 58 -12.17 -1.61 10.90
C PHE A 58 -12.07 -0.07 11.00
N LEU A 59 -12.46 0.52 12.15
CA LEU A 59 -12.32 1.96 12.38
C LEU A 59 -10.85 2.42 12.40
N ALA A 60 -9.95 1.61 12.94
CA ALA A 60 -8.52 1.91 12.92
C ALA A 60 -7.92 1.83 11.51
N ASP A 61 -8.42 0.93 10.67
CA ASP A 61 -8.03 0.83 9.26
C ASP A 61 -8.54 2.06 8.47
N ILE A 62 -9.77 2.51 8.73
CA ILE A 62 -10.30 3.77 8.16
C ILE A 62 -9.39 4.95 8.53
N GLU A 63 -8.99 5.06 9.80
CA GLU A 63 -8.08 6.13 10.25
C GLU A 63 -6.75 6.10 9.49
N LYS A 64 -6.15 4.90 9.35
CA LYS A 64 -4.90 4.70 8.59
C LYS A 64 -5.07 5.08 7.12
N TYR A 65 -6.16 4.64 6.48
CA TYR A 65 -6.37 4.84 5.05
C TYR A 65 -6.70 6.28 4.68
N ASN A 66 -7.45 6.99 5.53
CA ASN A 66 -7.66 8.43 5.35
C ASN A 66 -6.34 9.20 5.49
N ALA A 67 -5.50 8.84 6.47
CA ALA A 67 -4.19 9.48 6.63
C ALA A 67 -3.23 9.24 5.44
N LEU A 68 -3.36 8.11 4.73
CA LEU A 68 -2.67 7.89 3.46
C LEU A 68 -3.14 8.85 2.38
N ALA A 69 -4.47 9.00 2.25
CA ALA A 69 -5.07 9.88 1.27
C ALA A 69 -4.70 11.36 1.50
N GLU A 70 -4.67 11.82 2.75
CA GLU A 70 -4.22 13.17 3.12
C GLU A 70 -2.77 13.46 2.68
N ARG A 71 -1.94 12.42 2.59
CA ARG A 71 -0.55 12.49 2.13
C ARG A 71 -0.39 12.28 0.63
N GLY A 72 -1.50 12.15 -0.09
CA GLY A 72 -1.50 11.86 -1.52
C GLY A 72 -0.99 10.46 -1.86
N ILE A 73 -0.90 9.52 -0.91
CA ILE A 73 -0.42 8.16 -1.18
C ILE A 73 -1.56 7.34 -1.81
N LEU A 74 -1.29 6.71 -2.95
CA LEU A 74 -2.23 5.83 -3.64
C LEU A 74 -2.21 4.44 -3.00
N LEU A 75 -3.31 4.06 -2.37
CA LEU A 75 -3.47 2.76 -1.72
C LEU A 75 -4.10 1.73 -2.65
N PHE A 76 -3.37 0.64 -2.91
CA PHE A 76 -3.91 -0.58 -3.50
C PHE A 76 -4.08 -1.65 -2.41
N ARG A 77 -5.27 -2.23 -2.33
CA ARG A 77 -5.61 -3.28 -1.37
C ARG A 77 -5.75 -4.60 -2.11
N VAL A 78 -4.94 -5.59 -1.76
CA VAL A 78 -4.91 -6.90 -2.44
C VAL A 78 -5.33 -7.97 -1.44
N PRO A 79 -6.46 -8.69 -1.67
CA PRO A 79 -6.82 -9.82 -0.82
C PRO A 79 -5.73 -10.90 -0.83
N ALA A 80 -5.31 -11.35 0.35
CA ALA A 80 -4.23 -12.33 0.49
C ALA A 80 -4.50 -13.65 -0.27
N ASN A 81 -5.78 -14.02 -0.39
CA ASN A 81 -6.25 -15.21 -1.12
C ASN A 81 -6.36 -15.00 -2.64
N GLU A 82 -6.29 -13.77 -3.14
CA GLU A 82 -6.48 -13.44 -4.57
C GLU A 82 -5.26 -12.77 -5.23
N ILE A 83 -4.06 -12.96 -4.67
CA ILE A 83 -2.82 -12.45 -5.28
C ILE A 83 -2.59 -13.16 -6.62
N THR A 84 -2.72 -12.43 -7.72
CA THR A 84 -2.59 -12.88 -9.12
C THR A 84 -1.96 -11.77 -9.97
N ILE A 85 -1.37 -12.10 -11.12
CA ILE A 85 -0.77 -11.10 -12.03
C ILE A 85 -1.82 -10.06 -12.45
N GLN A 86 -3.05 -10.48 -12.73
CA GLN A 86 -4.15 -9.60 -13.11
C GLN A 86 -4.47 -8.56 -12.03
N ARG A 87 -4.39 -8.94 -10.75
CA ARG A 87 -4.58 -8.03 -9.61
C ARG A 87 -3.37 -7.11 -9.39
N LEU A 88 -2.16 -7.56 -9.72
CA LEU A 88 -0.92 -6.79 -9.53
C LEU A 88 -0.64 -5.83 -10.70
N ALA A 89 -1.11 -6.13 -11.91
CA ALA A 89 -0.85 -5.33 -13.10
C ALA A 89 -1.26 -3.85 -12.97
N PRO A 90 -2.44 -3.49 -12.42
CA PRO A 90 -2.79 -2.08 -12.24
C PRO A 90 -1.84 -1.32 -11.31
N ILE A 91 -1.25 -1.99 -10.32
CA ILE A 91 -0.28 -1.41 -9.39
C ILE A 91 1.01 -1.11 -10.14
N TYR A 92 1.50 -2.10 -10.89
CA TYR A 92 2.67 -1.97 -11.75
C TYR A 92 2.50 -0.82 -12.75
N ASP A 93 1.40 -0.78 -13.49
CA ASP A 93 1.14 0.25 -14.50
C ASP A 93 1.03 1.65 -13.88
N THR A 94 0.45 1.75 -12.67
CA THR A 94 0.37 3.02 -11.96
C THR A 94 1.75 3.53 -11.57
N ILE A 95 2.65 2.64 -11.10
CA ILE A 95 4.05 3.01 -10.82
C ILE A 95 4.75 3.44 -12.12
N GLN A 96 4.61 2.69 -13.21
CA GLN A 96 5.26 2.99 -14.50
C GLN A 96 4.82 4.34 -15.09
N ARG A 97 3.56 4.75 -14.86
CA ARG A 97 3.05 6.06 -15.27
C ARG A 97 3.46 7.21 -14.33
N GLY A 98 4.30 6.94 -13.33
CA GLY A 98 4.83 7.94 -12.41
C GLY A 98 4.14 8.01 -11.05
N GLY A 99 3.21 7.12 -10.72
CA GLY A 99 2.58 7.08 -9.39
C GLY A 99 1.74 8.31 -9.05
N SER A 100 1.91 8.83 -7.83
CA SER A 100 1.13 9.95 -7.31
C SER A 100 1.86 11.28 -7.45
N LEU A 101 1.35 12.16 -8.31
CA LEU A 101 1.85 13.53 -8.45
C LEU A 101 1.60 14.36 -7.19
N THR A 102 0.48 14.15 -6.49
CA THR A 102 0.16 14.84 -5.25
C THR A 102 1.17 14.50 -4.16
N TYR A 103 1.49 13.21 -3.97
CA TYR A 103 2.52 12.78 -3.03
C TYR A 103 3.86 13.44 -3.35
N GLN A 104 4.29 13.37 -4.62
CA GLN A 104 5.55 13.96 -5.05
C GLN A 104 5.62 15.47 -4.83
N LYS A 105 4.50 16.18 -5.00
CA LYS A 105 4.43 17.62 -4.73
C LYS A 105 4.59 17.89 -3.23
N LEU A 106 3.81 17.22 -2.38
CA LEU A 106 3.87 17.40 -0.94
C LEU A 106 5.26 17.07 -0.37
N ASN A 107 5.89 15.98 -0.83
CA ASN A 107 7.22 15.59 -0.38
C ASN A 107 8.35 16.53 -0.84
N LYS A 108 8.13 17.34 -1.88
CA LYS A 108 9.10 18.38 -2.31
C LYS A 108 8.95 19.67 -1.50
N GLU A 109 7.78 19.89 -0.91
CA GLU A 109 7.44 21.09 -0.16
C GLU A 109 7.74 20.95 1.35
N GLU A 110 7.90 19.72 1.87
CA GLU A 110 8.38 19.47 3.23
C GLU A 110 9.90 19.73 3.32
N PRO A 111 10.36 20.69 4.16
CA PRO A 111 11.80 20.85 4.42
C PRO A 111 12.33 19.59 5.11
N GLN A 112 13.46 19.06 4.61
CA GLN A 112 14.22 17.99 5.27
C GLN A 112 14.79 18.43 6.61
#